data_AF-A0A410G2C9-F1
#
_entry.id   AF-A0A410G2C9-F1
#
_cell.length_a   1.000
_cell.length_b   1.000
_cell.length_c   1.000
_cell.angle_alpha   90.00
_cell.angle_beta   90.00
_cell.angle_gamma   90.00
#
_symmetry.space_group_name_H-M   'P 1'
#
loop_
_entity.id
_entity.type
_entity.pdbx_description
1 polymer ?
#
loop_
_entity_poly.entity_id
_entity_poly.type
_entity_poly.pdbx_seq_one_letter_code
_entity_poly.pdbx_strand_id
1 'polypeptide(L)'
;MNAIGEFNNLMAEKMKKSQPIQTAFAVVKEVDWGKKTMTATGVVDDLDYYDVLLGLGEIYTKPKTGSRCLIGMINNQGNNSFLIWSEEAEEWMHKVGDAEMEMKDDGFVVKAQGESLKKVLNDFIDEVNKIIVVNGTTINVPAVTAIKQRLNKILI
;
A
#
# COMPACT_ATOMS: atom_id res chain seq x y z
N MET A 1 36.75 -30.99 -27.20
CA MET A 1 36.07 -30.32 -26.07
C MET A 1 36.86 -30.68 -24.81
N ASN A 2 37.37 -29.72 -24.04
CA ASN A 2 38.21 -30.00 -22.85
C ASN A 2 37.30 -30.31 -21.66
N ALA A 3 37.50 -31.46 -21.00
CA ALA A 3 36.73 -31.91 -19.83
C ALA A 3 36.66 -30.85 -18.71
N ILE A 4 37.69 -30.00 -18.58
CA ILE A 4 37.71 -28.88 -17.63
C ILE A 4 36.67 -27.81 -18.00
N GLY A 5 36.49 -27.55 -19.31
CA GLY A 5 35.46 -26.61 -19.79
C GLY A 5 34.05 -27.13 -19.55
N GLU A 6 33.82 -28.42 -19.75
CA GLU A 6 32.52 -29.05 -19.48
C GLU A 6 32.19 -29.10 -17.98
N PHE A 7 33.17 -29.42 -17.13
CA PHE A 7 33.03 -29.37 -15.68
C PHE A 7 32.71 -27.96 -15.17
N ASN A 8 33.40 -26.93 -15.68
CA ASN A 8 33.14 -25.54 -15.30
C ASN A 8 31.73 -25.10 -15.72
N ASN A 9 31.25 -25.52 -16.89
CA ASN A 9 29.89 -25.23 -17.34
C ASN A 9 28.83 -25.90 -16.45
N LEU A 10 29.01 -27.19 -16.10
CA LEU A 10 28.10 -27.92 -15.21
C LEU A 10 28.08 -27.33 -13.79
N MET A 11 29.24 -26.89 -13.27
CA MET A 11 29.32 -26.20 -11.98
C MET A 11 28.61 -24.85 -12.02
N ALA A 12 28.78 -24.07 -13.09
CA ALA A 12 28.08 -22.80 -13.25
C ALA A 12 26.55 -22.99 -13.35
N GLU A 13 26.08 -24.02 -14.06
CA GLU A 13 24.66 -24.38 -14.11
C GLU A 13 24.11 -24.81 -12.75
N LYS A 14 24.84 -25.65 -12.01
CA LYS A 14 24.46 -26.08 -10.66
C LYS A 14 24.41 -24.89 -9.70
N MET A 15 25.38 -23.98 -9.77
CA MET A 15 25.41 -22.76 -8.95
C MET A 15 24.23 -21.84 -9.28
N LYS A 16 23.88 -21.67 -10.55
CA LYS A 16 22.69 -20.90 -10.99
C LYS A 16 21.39 -21.53 -10.49
N LYS A 17 21.24 -22.85 -10.61
CA LYS A 17 20.06 -23.59 -10.12
C LYS A 17 19.96 -23.66 -8.59
N SER A 18 21.10 -23.51 -7.91
CA SER A 18 21.18 -23.47 -6.44
C SER A 18 21.01 -22.05 -5.88
N GLN A 19 20.86 -21.03 -6.72
CA GLN A 19 20.61 -19.69 -6.21
C GLN A 19 19.23 -19.65 -5.56
N PRO A 20 19.14 -19.28 -4.28
CA PRO A 20 17.86 -19.16 -3.62
C PRO A 20 17.00 -18.10 -4.30
N ILE A 21 15.72 -18.40 -4.49
CA ILE A 21 14.73 -17.44 -5.01
C ILE A 21 14.65 -16.29 -4.01
N GLN A 22 15.14 -15.12 -4.43
CA GLN A 22 15.07 -13.90 -3.60
C GLN A 22 13.73 -13.20 -3.78
N THR A 23 13.17 -13.27 -4.99
CA THR A 23 11.88 -12.66 -5.35
C THR A 23 11.11 -13.55 -6.31
N ALA A 24 9.79 -13.46 -6.26
CA ALA A 24 8.89 -14.19 -7.16
C ALA A 24 7.76 -13.27 -7.63
N PHE A 25 7.38 -13.39 -8.90
CA PHE A 25 6.11 -12.85 -9.38
C PHE A 25 4.99 -13.81 -8.98
N ALA A 26 3.91 -13.26 -8.43
CA ALA A 26 2.76 -14.03 -7.97
C ALA A 26 1.44 -13.31 -8.28
N VAL A 27 0.33 -14.04 -8.26
CA VAL A 27 -1.03 -13.50 -8.36
C VAL A 27 -1.69 -13.57 -7.00
N VAL A 28 -2.26 -12.45 -6.54
CA VAL A 28 -2.93 -12.35 -5.24
C VAL A 28 -4.19 -13.23 -5.25
N LYS A 29 -4.28 -14.16 -4.31
CA LYS A 29 -5.39 -15.12 -4.20
C LYS A 29 -6.40 -14.73 -3.13
N GLU A 30 -5.90 -14.32 -1.97
CA GLU A 30 -6.72 -13.90 -0.83
C GLU A 30 -5.94 -12.93 0.06
N VAL A 31 -6.64 -11.98 0.68
CA VAL A 31 -6.06 -10.97 1.57
C VAL A 31 -6.76 -10.97 2.93
N ASP A 32 -6.00 -11.20 4.01
CA ASP A 32 -6.44 -10.98 5.39
C ASP A 32 -5.92 -9.62 5.89
N TRP A 33 -6.75 -8.58 5.73
CA TRP A 33 -6.36 -7.22 6.11
C TRP A 33 -6.28 -6.99 7.62
N GLY A 34 -6.92 -7.85 8.42
CA GLY A 34 -6.86 -7.81 9.88
C GLY A 34 -5.51 -8.31 10.40
N LYS A 35 -5.01 -9.42 9.82
CA LYS A 35 -3.70 -9.98 10.15
C LYS A 35 -2.54 -9.35 9.37
N LYS A 36 -2.84 -8.53 8.35
CA LYS A 36 -1.86 -7.94 7.43
C LYS A 36 -1.06 -9.00 6.66
N THR A 37 -1.75 -10.07 6.23
CA THR A 37 -1.17 -11.15 5.44
C THR A 37 -1.99 -11.43 4.18
N MET A 38 -1.39 -12.11 3.20
CA MET A 38 -2.09 -12.61 2.02
C MET A 38 -1.61 -14.01 1.63
N THR A 39 -2.39 -14.65 0.77
CA THR A 39 -1.95 -15.81 -0.03
C THR A 39 -1.78 -15.37 -1.48
N ALA A 40 -0.70 -15.77 -2.13
CA ALA A 40 -0.44 -15.50 -3.54
C ALA A 40 0.10 -16.74 -4.25
N THR A 41 -0.26 -16.94 -5.52
CA THR A 41 0.19 -18.09 -6.32
C THR A 41 1.30 -17.67 -7.28
N GLY A 42 2.44 -18.34 -7.25
CA GLY A 42 3.58 -18.02 -8.10
C GLY A 42 3.29 -18.20 -9.58
N VAL A 43 3.71 -17.24 -10.40
CA VAL A 43 3.47 -17.26 -11.86
C VAL A 43 4.30 -18.33 -12.56
N VAL A 44 5.46 -18.71 -11.99
CA VAL A 44 6.43 -19.62 -12.60
C VAL A 44 6.26 -21.05 -12.12
N ASP A 45 6.02 -21.24 -10.82
CA ASP A 45 6.00 -22.54 -10.16
C ASP A 45 4.59 -23.05 -9.80
N ASP A 46 3.56 -22.21 -9.96
CA ASP A 46 2.16 -22.48 -9.58
C ASP A 46 2.02 -22.89 -8.09
N LEU A 47 2.96 -22.46 -7.24
CA LEU A 47 2.95 -22.74 -5.81
C LEU A 47 2.32 -21.58 -5.04
N ASP A 48 1.52 -21.94 -4.03
CA ASP A 48 0.96 -20.96 -3.10
C ASP A 48 2.02 -20.52 -2.07
N TYR A 49 2.20 -19.22 -1.96
CA TYR A 49 2.90 -18.53 -0.89
C TYR A 49 1.86 -18.11 0.15
N TYR A 50 1.90 -18.76 1.31
CA TYR A 50 1.02 -18.46 2.44
C TYR A 50 1.64 -17.43 3.38
N ASP A 51 0.77 -16.74 4.13
CA ASP A 51 1.16 -15.78 5.17
C ASP A 51 2.15 -14.69 4.68
N VAL A 52 2.04 -14.29 3.41
CA VAL A 52 2.87 -13.22 2.85
C VAL A 52 2.55 -11.91 3.56
N LEU A 53 3.55 -11.29 4.19
CA LEU A 53 3.38 -10.03 4.91
C LEU A 53 3.02 -8.90 3.94
N LEU A 54 1.97 -8.14 4.23
CA LEU A 54 1.51 -7.02 3.39
C LEU A 54 2.28 -5.71 3.63
N GLY A 55 3.23 -5.73 4.55
CA GLY A 55 3.93 -4.56 5.02
C GLY A 55 4.71 -4.83 6.30
N LEU A 56 5.52 -3.87 6.72
CA LEU A 56 6.44 -3.97 7.85
C LEU A 56 6.21 -2.84 8.85
N GLY A 57 5.05 -2.86 9.52
CA GLY A 57 4.72 -1.95 10.63
C GLY A 57 4.34 -0.53 10.20
N GLU A 58 5.25 0.18 9.54
CA GLU A 58 5.08 1.57 9.11
C GLU A 58 4.19 1.68 7.86
N ILE A 59 4.44 0.79 6.89
CA ILE A 59 3.80 0.78 5.58
C ILE A 59 3.05 -0.53 5.42
N TYR A 60 1.80 -0.46 4.97
CA TYR A 60 1.01 -1.60 4.52
C TYR A 60 0.32 -1.31 3.19
N THR A 61 0.29 -2.30 2.31
CA THR A 61 -0.47 -2.28 1.07
C THR A 61 -1.52 -3.38 1.10
N LYS A 62 -2.79 -3.06 0.84
CA LYS A 62 -3.84 -4.05 0.60
C LYS A 62 -3.93 -4.29 -0.90
N PRO A 63 -3.26 -5.31 -1.45
CA PRO A 63 -3.30 -5.56 -2.88
C PRO A 63 -4.70 -6.04 -3.27
N LYS A 64 -5.08 -5.80 -4.53
CA LYS A 64 -6.36 -6.26 -5.04
C LYS A 64 -6.30 -7.76 -5.34
N THR A 65 -7.34 -8.50 -4.99
CA THR A 65 -7.39 -9.93 -5.35
C THR A 65 -7.38 -10.10 -6.87
N GLY A 66 -6.59 -11.05 -7.37
CA GLY A 66 -6.37 -11.31 -8.79
C GLY A 66 -5.33 -10.41 -9.46
N SER A 67 -4.79 -9.40 -8.78
CA SER A 67 -3.69 -8.60 -9.35
C SER A 67 -2.37 -9.34 -9.28
N ARG A 68 -1.44 -9.00 -10.19
CA ARG A 68 -0.07 -9.47 -10.07
C ARG A 68 0.67 -8.67 -9.02
N CYS A 69 1.62 -9.32 -8.38
CA CYS A 69 2.49 -8.75 -7.36
C CYS A 69 3.90 -9.33 -7.45
N LEU A 70 4.84 -8.60 -6.86
CA LEU A 70 6.19 -9.05 -6.60
C LEU A 70 6.31 -9.30 -5.10
N ILE A 71 6.72 -10.51 -4.73
CA ILE A 71 7.00 -10.89 -3.35
C ILE A 71 8.49 -11.17 -3.16
N GLY A 72 9.01 -10.86 -1.98
CA GLY A 72 10.37 -11.14 -1.56
C GLY A 72 10.40 -12.24 -0.51
N MET A 73 11.43 -13.07 -0.53
CA MET A 73 11.66 -14.13 0.46
C MET A 73 12.56 -13.60 1.58
N ILE A 74 12.16 -13.81 2.83
CA ILE A 74 12.97 -13.49 4.01
C ILE A 74 13.84 -14.71 4.30
N ASN A 75 15.15 -14.49 4.41
CA ASN A 75 16.15 -15.55 4.63
C ASN A 75 16.09 -16.70 3.61
N ASN A 76 15.59 -16.44 2.40
CA ASN A 76 15.40 -17.43 1.33
C ASN A 76 14.49 -18.61 1.71
N GLN A 77 13.50 -18.36 2.58
CA GLN A 77 12.51 -19.37 2.97
C GLN A 77 11.16 -19.02 2.37
N GLY A 78 10.59 -19.91 1.54
CA GLY A 78 9.32 -19.66 0.86
C GLY A 78 8.11 -19.46 1.78
N ASN A 79 8.19 -19.98 3.00
CA ASN A 79 7.19 -19.81 4.05
C ASN A 79 7.33 -18.50 4.84
N ASN A 80 8.31 -17.66 4.50
CA ASN A 80 8.52 -16.37 5.12
C ASN A 80 8.74 -15.34 4.02
N SER A 81 7.67 -14.68 3.60
CA SER A 81 7.72 -13.77 2.47
C SER A 81 6.95 -12.48 2.76
N PHE A 82 7.25 -11.44 1.99
CA PHE A 82 6.62 -10.14 2.11
C PHE A 82 6.33 -9.56 0.73
N LEU A 83 5.26 -8.76 0.66
CA LEU A 83 4.89 -8.00 -0.51
C LEU A 83 5.92 -6.89 -0.74
N ILE A 84 6.54 -6.87 -1.91
CA ILE A 84 7.38 -5.75 -2.36
C ILE A 84 6.50 -4.73 -3.06
N TRP A 85 5.67 -5.18 -4.01
CA TRP A 85 4.78 -4.32 -4.79
C TRP A 85 3.62 -5.09 -5.40
N SER A 86 2.49 -4.41 -5.63
CA SER A 86 1.33 -4.95 -6.36
C SER A 86 0.96 -4.04 -7.51
N GLU A 87 0.52 -4.59 -8.64
CA GLU A 87 0.04 -3.81 -9.80
C GLU A 87 -1.22 -2.99 -9.45
N GLU A 88 -2.10 -3.56 -8.63
CA GLU A 88 -3.30 -2.89 -8.12
C GLU A 88 -3.41 -3.06 -6.60
N ALA A 89 -3.91 -2.02 -5.93
CA ALA A 89 -4.17 -2.01 -4.50
C ALA A 89 -5.52 -1.35 -4.21
N GLU A 90 -6.20 -1.83 -3.18
CA GLU A 90 -7.45 -1.26 -2.66
C GLU A 90 -7.17 -0.22 -1.56
N GLU A 91 -6.10 -0.41 -0.80
CA GLU A 91 -5.75 0.48 0.32
C GLU A 91 -4.23 0.57 0.46
N TRP A 92 -3.76 1.78 0.74
CA TRP A 92 -2.38 2.05 1.15
C TRP A 92 -2.40 2.74 2.52
N MET A 93 -1.61 2.26 3.46
CA MET A 93 -1.53 2.81 4.81
C MET A 93 -0.07 3.11 5.15
N HIS A 94 0.17 4.31 5.66
CA HIS A 94 1.48 4.75 6.13
C HIS A 94 1.36 5.44 7.49
N LYS A 95 2.16 4.98 8.45
CA LYS A 95 2.14 5.48 9.83
C LYS A 95 3.54 5.83 10.31
N VAL A 96 3.77 7.10 10.65
CA VAL A 96 5.03 7.59 11.21
C VAL A 96 4.75 8.22 12.57
N GLY A 97 5.06 7.50 13.65
CA GLY A 97 4.69 7.92 15.01
C GLY A 97 3.18 8.09 15.15
N ASP A 98 2.74 9.31 15.47
CA ASP A 98 1.32 9.67 15.59
C ASP A 98 0.71 10.22 14.30
N ALA A 99 1.48 10.29 13.21
CA ALA A 99 0.97 10.69 11.90
C ALA A 99 0.54 9.45 11.10
N GLU A 100 -0.66 9.50 10.53
CA GLU A 100 -1.26 8.42 9.75
C GLU A 100 -1.82 8.97 8.44
N MET A 101 -1.50 8.30 7.34
CA MET A 101 -2.06 8.55 6.02
C MET A 101 -2.59 7.25 5.44
N GLU A 102 -3.86 7.25 5.04
CA GLU A 102 -4.47 6.16 4.28
C GLU A 102 -4.95 6.70 2.92
N MET A 103 -4.76 5.89 1.88
CA MET A 103 -5.31 6.11 0.55
C MET A 103 -6.20 4.92 0.22
N LYS A 104 -7.47 5.21 -0.12
CA LYS A 104 -8.49 4.26 -0.52
C LYS A 104 -9.06 4.67 -1.88
N ASP A 105 -9.89 3.82 -2.47
CA ASP A 105 -10.58 4.11 -3.72
C ASP A 105 -11.54 5.31 -3.62
N ASP A 106 -12.08 5.57 -2.42
CA ASP A 106 -13.03 6.63 -2.12
C ASP A 106 -12.40 7.91 -1.53
N GLY A 107 -11.10 7.93 -1.25
CA GLY A 107 -10.38 9.14 -0.85
C GLY A 107 -9.20 8.92 0.09
N PHE A 108 -8.89 9.96 0.86
CA PHE A 108 -7.74 10.01 1.75
C PHE A 108 -8.15 10.21 3.21
N VAL A 109 -7.47 9.49 4.10
CA VAL A 109 -7.47 9.76 5.53
C VAL A 109 -6.12 10.37 5.88
N VAL A 110 -6.12 11.58 6.44
CA VAL A 110 -4.89 12.25 6.91
C VAL A 110 -5.11 12.68 8.35
N LYS A 111 -4.30 12.13 9.26
CA LYS A 111 -4.38 12.36 10.70
C LYS A 111 -3.00 12.57 11.31
N ALA A 112 -2.94 13.37 12.36
CA ALA A 112 -1.75 13.50 13.19
C ALA A 112 -2.14 13.87 14.61
N GLN A 113 -1.49 13.26 15.61
CA GLN A 113 -1.68 13.62 17.03
C GLN A 113 -3.15 13.58 17.49
N GLY A 114 -3.93 12.62 16.97
CA GLY A 114 -5.35 12.47 17.26
C GLY A 114 -6.29 13.43 16.51
N GLU A 115 -5.77 14.32 15.67
CA GLU A 115 -6.54 15.27 14.88
C GLU A 115 -6.65 14.83 13.42
N SER A 116 -7.77 15.13 12.76
CA SER A 116 -7.99 14.83 11.34
C SER A 116 -7.95 16.10 10.50
N LEU A 117 -7.22 16.08 9.38
CA LEU A 117 -7.21 17.20 8.44
C LEU A 117 -8.63 17.55 7.94
N LYS A 118 -9.47 16.53 7.71
CA LYS A 118 -10.88 16.69 7.34
C LYS A 118 -11.63 17.50 8.38
N LYS A 119 -11.44 17.16 9.66
CA LYS A 119 -12.08 17.84 10.79
C LYS A 119 -11.61 19.28 10.89
N VAL A 120 -10.30 19.52 10.90
CA VAL A 120 -9.71 20.88 10.98
C VAL A 120 -10.25 21.79 9.88
N LEU A 121 -10.29 21.30 8.63
CA LEU A 121 -10.77 22.11 7.50
C LEU A 121 -12.27 22.33 7.54
N ASN A 122 -13.06 21.34 7.98
CA ASN A 122 -14.50 21.50 8.16
C ASN A 122 -14.81 22.51 9.29
N ASP A 123 -14.12 22.41 10.42
CA ASP A 123 -14.28 23.32 11.56
C ASP A 123 -13.89 24.75 11.16
N PHE A 124 -12.77 24.92 10.46
CA PHE A 124 -12.36 26.22 9.92
C PHE A 124 -13.42 26.82 8.99
N ILE A 125 -13.94 26.05 8.03
CA ILE A 125 -14.99 26.51 7.13
C ILE A 125 -16.25 26.92 7.91
N ASP A 126 -16.61 26.16 8.94
CA ASP A 126 -17.78 26.48 9.76
C ASP A 126 -17.61 27.76 10.56
N GLU A 127 -16.42 28.03 11.11
CA GLU A 127 -16.14 29.30 11.78
C GLU A 127 -16.12 30.48 10.81
N VAL A 128 -15.49 30.32 9.64
CA VAL A 128 -15.42 31.40 8.66
C VAL A 128 -16.81 31.74 8.09
N ASN A 129 -17.71 30.77 7.94
CA ASN A 129 -19.10 31.01 7.52
C ASN A 129 -19.91 31.86 8.51
N LYS A 130 -19.44 32.05 9.75
CA LYS A 130 -20.10 32.92 10.75
C LYS A 130 -19.71 34.39 10.60
N ILE A 131 -18.70 34.72 9.79
CA ILE A 131 -18.20 36.08 9.65
C ILE A 131 -19.24 36.95 8.95
N ILE A 132 -19.61 38.06 9.60
CA ILE A 132 -20.43 39.13 9.02
C ILE A 132 -19.58 40.39 8.97
N VAL A 133 -19.43 40.97 7.78
CA VAL A 133 -18.63 42.18 7.56
C VAL A 133 -19.55 43.39 7.55
N VAL A 134 -19.34 44.34 8.48
CA VAL A 134 -20.15 45.56 8.60
C VAL A 134 -19.85 46.57 7.49
N ASN A 135 -18.58 46.69 7.11
CA ASN A 135 -18.13 47.55 6.00
C ASN A 135 -17.33 46.72 4.99
N GLY A 136 -17.92 46.43 3.84
CA GLY A 136 -17.30 45.65 2.76
C GLY A 136 -18.12 44.42 2.38
N THR A 137 -17.45 43.38 1.88
CA THR A 137 -18.09 42.18 1.36
C THR A 137 -18.10 41.08 2.42
N THR A 138 -19.29 40.68 2.86
CA THR A 138 -19.48 39.49 3.70
C THR A 138 -19.20 38.21 2.91
N ILE A 139 -18.83 37.15 3.61
CA ILE A 139 -18.51 35.88 2.98
C ILE A 139 -19.67 35.31 2.15
N ASN A 140 -19.35 34.70 1.01
CA ASN A 140 -20.29 33.95 0.21
C ASN A 140 -20.48 32.54 0.80
N VAL A 141 -21.37 32.43 1.79
CA VAL A 141 -21.67 31.17 2.50
C VAL A 141 -22.02 30.02 1.53
N PRO A 142 -22.87 30.21 0.49
CA PRO A 142 -23.13 29.14 -0.48
C PRO A 142 -21.87 28.63 -1.19
N ALA A 143 -21.00 29.55 -1.65
CA ALA A 143 -19.78 29.16 -2.35
C ALA A 143 -18.81 28.39 -1.42
N VAL A 144 -18.67 28.83 -0.17
CA VAL A 144 -17.82 28.17 0.82
C VAL A 144 -18.39 26.81 1.24
N THR A 145 -19.71 26.70 1.36
CA THR A 145 -20.38 25.41 1.62
C THR A 145 -20.13 24.42 0.47
N ALA A 146 -20.15 24.89 -0.79
CA ALA A 146 -19.81 24.06 -1.94
C ALA A 146 -18.33 23.60 -1.90
N ILE A 147 -17.41 24.43 -1.40
CA ILE A 147 -16.02 24.03 -1.15
C ILE A 147 -15.96 22.92 -0.10
N LYS A 148 -16.67 23.06 1.02
CA LYS A 148 -16.76 22.02 2.07
C LYS A 148 -17.22 20.67 1.51
N GLN A 149 -18.24 20.68 0.66
CA GLN A 149 -18.75 19.47 0.01
C GLN A 149 -17.70 18.83 -0.91
N ARG A 150 -16.95 19.63 -1.68
CA ARG A 150 -15.86 19.13 -2.53
C ARG A 150 -14.71 18.56 -1.70
N LEU A 151 -14.37 19.21 -0.58
CA LEU A 151 -13.36 18.72 0.37
C LEU A 151 -13.73 17.33 0.91
N ASN A 152 -14.98 17.15 1.33
CA ASN A 152 -15.47 15.88 1.87
C ASN A 152 -15.58 14.74 0.85
N LYS A 153 -15.37 15.01 -0.44
CA LYS A 153 -15.21 13.98 -1.48
C LYS A 153 -13.76 13.50 -1.63
N ILE A 154 -12.81 14.26 -1.10
CA ILE A 154 -11.38 13.95 -1.18
C ILE A 154 -10.92 13.37 0.15
N LEU A 155 -11.38 13.94 1.26
CA LEU A 155 -11.05 13.50 2.61
C LEU A 155 -12.22 12.71 3.19
N ILE A 156 -11.98 11.47 3.62
CA ILE A 156 -12.99 10.52 4.12
C ILE A 156 -12.92 10.35 5.63
#